data_AF-A0A256YNQ7-F1
#
_entry.id   AF-A0A256YNQ7-F1
#
_cell.length_a   1.000
_cell.length_b   1.000
_cell.length_c   1.000
_cell.angle_alpha   90.00
_cell.angle_beta   90.00
_cell.angle_gamma   90.00
#
_symmetry.space_group_name_H-M   'P 1'
#
loop_
_entity.id
_entity.type
_entity.pdbx_description
1 polymer ?
#
loop_
_entity_poly.entity_id
_entity_poly.type
_entity_poly.pdbx_seq_one_letter_code
_entity_poly.pdbx_strand_id
1 'polypeptide(L)'
;MKVDKELLQKLINAFGISGHEQEVRDIIRKEIKPYVDEVFVDRMGNLIAKRKGVAPKVMLAAHMDEIGLMVKRIEHKGHIYCTAIGDVDAAMMIGQTIHIKTNKGKIHGVITLREVSAGKLVKTLPTIEDLIVDTGLDKKQLESLGVETGTYLPFAANTCCFGERGFIFGKALDNRIGCYILIELAKRLKKGKIKGNPEIYFVFTVQEEIGLRGARPSAFEIKPEWGVVVDTTHANDSFPEPSRFLGKGPCLTVKDGEFIGSRSINDWIKEIARKQKIPLQLEAIELGTTDAASIQTTQGGIPSSALCVPVRNIHTTISVASISDIENAILILENLFKKPPLVCTV
;
A
#
# COMPACT_ATOMS: atom_id res chain seq x y z
N MET A 1 14.43 5.90 -17.40
CA MET A 1 13.04 6.39 -17.45
C MET A 1 12.92 7.51 -16.41
N LYS A 2 11.88 8.35 -16.42
CA LYS A 2 11.77 9.41 -15.41
C LYS A 2 10.51 9.18 -14.60
N VAL A 3 10.67 8.75 -13.34
CA VAL A 3 9.60 8.65 -12.36
C VAL A 3 8.88 9.99 -12.21
N ASP A 4 7.54 9.92 -12.19
CA ASP A 4 6.67 11.05 -11.88
C ASP A 4 6.70 11.29 -10.37
N LYS A 5 7.71 12.06 -9.95
CA LYS A 5 7.98 12.39 -8.56
C LYS A 5 6.83 13.14 -7.90
N GLU A 6 6.10 13.95 -8.66
CA GLU A 6 5.00 14.75 -8.15
C GLU A 6 3.80 13.87 -7.80
N LEU A 7 3.45 12.91 -8.67
CA LEU A 7 2.40 11.94 -8.38
C LEU A 7 2.74 11.09 -7.14
N LEU A 8 3.98 10.58 -7.08
CA LEU A 8 4.43 9.75 -5.97
C LEU A 8 4.38 10.53 -4.64
N GLN A 9 4.83 11.80 -4.63
CA GLN A 9 4.70 12.69 -3.47
C GLN A 9 3.24 12.92 -3.06
N LYS A 10 2.33 13.17 -4.03
CA LYS A 10 0.90 13.36 -3.75
C LYS A 10 0.31 12.12 -3.07
N LEU A 11 0.58 10.93 -3.60
CA LEU A 11 0.06 9.68 -3.04
C LEU A 11 0.63 9.38 -1.65
N ILE A 12 1.94 9.56 -1.44
CA ILE A 12 2.61 9.31 -0.16
C ILE A 12 2.12 10.26 0.94
N ASN A 13 1.92 11.54 0.61
CA ASN A 13 1.52 12.55 1.58
C ASN A 13 0.01 12.57 1.86
N ALA A 14 -0.80 11.95 1.00
CA ALA A 14 -2.24 11.87 1.19
C ALA A 14 -2.58 11.10 2.46
N PHE A 15 -3.60 11.57 3.17
CA PHE A 15 -4.15 10.85 4.31
C PHE A 15 -5.03 9.69 3.84
N GLY A 16 -4.76 8.46 4.29
CA GLY A 16 -5.62 7.33 3.95
C GLY A 16 -5.43 6.11 4.81
N ILE A 17 -5.70 6.21 6.12
CA ILE A 17 -5.72 5.02 6.99
C ILE A 17 -6.88 4.10 6.61
N SER A 18 -6.79 2.79 6.87
CA SER A 18 -7.89 1.84 6.61
C SER A 18 -9.25 2.34 7.15
N GLY A 19 -10.24 2.42 6.27
CA GLY A 19 -11.56 3.00 6.50
C GLY A 19 -11.68 4.50 6.19
N HIS A 20 -10.58 5.19 5.84
CA HIS A 20 -10.55 6.61 5.49
C HIS A 20 -9.75 6.90 4.19
N GLU A 21 -9.92 6.11 3.16
CA GLU A 21 -9.11 6.16 1.93
C GLU A 21 -9.57 7.21 0.90
N GLN A 22 -10.52 8.10 1.25
CA GLN A 22 -11.19 9.05 0.34
C GLN A 22 -10.19 9.95 -0.39
N GLU A 23 -9.24 10.55 0.34
CA GLU A 23 -8.28 11.51 -0.22
C GLU A 23 -7.36 10.85 -1.25
N VAL A 24 -6.89 9.64 -0.93
CA VAL A 24 -6.08 8.79 -1.81
C VAL A 24 -6.86 8.42 -3.07
N ARG A 25 -8.10 7.95 -2.87
CA ARG A 25 -9.00 7.56 -3.95
C ARG A 25 -9.27 8.70 -4.91
N ASP A 26 -9.45 9.91 -4.41
CA ASP A 26 -9.71 11.08 -5.25
C ASP A 26 -8.49 11.47 -6.09
N ILE A 27 -7.28 11.37 -5.52
CA ILE A 27 -6.02 11.54 -6.27
C ILE A 27 -5.93 10.49 -7.37
N ILE A 28 -6.06 9.21 -7.03
CA ILE A 28 -5.95 8.11 -7.99
C ILE A 28 -7.01 8.26 -9.09
N ARG A 29 -8.26 8.54 -8.74
CA ARG A 29 -9.36 8.74 -9.70
C ARG A 29 -9.01 9.83 -10.72
N LYS A 30 -8.50 10.98 -10.26
CA LYS A 30 -8.12 12.09 -11.14
C LYS A 30 -7.00 11.69 -12.11
N GLU A 31 -6.01 10.96 -11.60
CA GLU A 31 -4.79 10.61 -12.33
C GLU A 31 -5.01 9.44 -13.31
N ILE A 32 -5.87 8.46 -12.99
CA ILE A 32 -6.08 7.30 -13.85
C ILE A 32 -7.17 7.50 -14.92
N LYS A 33 -8.20 8.32 -14.63
CA LYS A 33 -9.38 8.50 -15.50
C LYS A 33 -9.06 8.80 -16.98
N PRO A 34 -8.04 9.60 -17.34
CA PRO A 34 -7.72 9.86 -18.75
C PRO A 34 -7.23 8.63 -19.54
N TYR A 35 -6.88 7.54 -18.85
CA TYR A 35 -6.17 6.40 -19.44
C TYR A 35 -7.01 5.12 -19.50
N VAL A 36 -8.24 5.17 -18.99
CA VAL A 36 -9.20 4.06 -18.92
C VAL A 36 -10.57 4.48 -19.44
N ASP A 37 -11.48 3.53 -19.62
CA ASP A 37 -12.79 3.77 -20.23
C ASP A 37 -13.86 4.06 -19.18
N GLU A 38 -13.80 3.41 -18.02
CA GLU A 38 -14.75 3.57 -16.92
C GLU A 38 -14.03 3.64 -15.58
N VAL A 39 -14.53 4.45 -14.65
CA VAL A 39 -14.05 4.51 -13.27
C VAL A 39 -15.23 4.58 -12.34
N PHE A 40 -15.32 3.65 -11.40
CA PHE A 40 -16.40 3.58 -10.41
C PHE A 40 -15.85 3.19 -9.04
N VAL A 41 -16.68 3.33 -8.02
CA VAL A 41 -16.35 2.96 -6.64
C VAL A 41 -17.38 1.93 -6.20
N ASP A 42 -16.92 0.82 -5.65
CA ASP A 42 -17.83 -0.21 -5.13
C ASP A 42 -18.41 0.18 -3.75
N ARG A 43 -19.23 -0.70 -3.17
CA ARG A 43 -19.86 -0.43 -1.87
C ARG A 43 -18.89 -0.36 -0.69
N MET A 44 -17.73 -1.00 -0.81
CA MET A 44 -16.69 -0.98 0.23
C MET A 44 -15.82 0.29 0.13
N GLY A 45 -15.78 0.92 -1.03
CA GLY A 45 -14.94 2.09 -1.29
C GLY A 45 -13.73 1.81 -2.19
N ASN A 46 -13.62 0.59 -2.73
CA ASN A 46 -12.58 0.26 -3.70
C ASN A 46 -12.77 1.10 -4.96
N LEU A 47 -11.70 1.68 -5.50
CA LEU A 47 -11.75 2.37 -6.78
C LEU A 47 -11.41 1.40 -7.89
N ILE A 48 -12.33 1.22 -8.84
CA ILE A 48 -12.18 0.29 -9.95
C ILE A 48 -12.12 1.10 -11.24
N ALA A 49 -10.97 1.03 -11.91
CA ALA A 49 -10.71 1.66 -13.19
C ALA A 49 -10.63 0.58 -14.27
N LYS A 50 -11.62 0.58 -15.17
CA LYS A 50 -11.81 -0.43 -16.19
C LYS A 50 -11.33 0.09 -17.56
N ARG A 51 -10.46 -0.69 -18.19
CA ARG A 51 -10.18 -0.62 -19.61
C ARG A 51 -10.95 -1.71 -20.34
N LYS A 52 -11.76 -1.32 -21.33
CA LYS A 52 -12.57 -2.23 -22.14
C LYS A 52 -11.68 -3.18 -22.95
N GLY A 53 -12.15 -4.40 -23.06
CA GLY A 53 -11.57 -5.47 -23.85
C GLY A 53 -12.60 -6.56 -24.07
N VAL A 54 -12.15 -7.72 -24.53
CA VAL A 54 -12.99 -8.90 -24.78
C VAL A 54 -12.61 -10.01 -23.83
N ALA A 55 -11.36 -10.48 -23.89
CA ALA A 55 -10.85 -11.56 -23.06
C ALA A 55 -9.31 -11.58 -23.06
N PRO A 56 -8.66 -12.09 -22.00
CA PRO A 56 -9.29 -12.43 -20.73
C PRO A 56 -9.67 -11.19 -19.91
N LYS A 57 -10.48 -11.38 -18.86
CA LYS A 57 -10.66 -10.41 -17.77
C LYS A 57 -9.51 -10.52 -16.79
N VAL A 58 -8.81 -9.41 -16.58
CA VAL A 58 -7.61 -9.33 -15.76
C VAL A 58 -7.80 -8.35 -14.62
N MET A 59 -7.46 -8.74 -13.39
CA MET A 59 -7.44 -7.84 -12.24
C MET A 59 -6.01 -7.51 -11.83
N LEU A 60 -5.68 -6.22 -11.79
CA LEU A 60 -4.46 -5.72 -11.18
C LEU A 60 -4.85 -4.96 -9.92
N ALA A 61 -4.31 -5.34 -8.76
CA ALA A 61 -4.70 -4.74 -7.49
C ALA A 61 -3.52 -4.12 -6.74
N ALA A 62 -3.77 -3.03 -6.04
CA ALA A 62 -2.87 -2.41 -5.06
C ALA A 62 -3.72 -1.68 -4.02
N HIS A 63 -3.33 -1.70 -2.75
CA HIS A 63 -4.18 -1.10 -1.71
C HIS A 63 -3.90 0.39 -1.49
N MET A 64 -4.98 1.13 -1.23
CA MET A 64 -4.95 2.57 -0.97
C MET A 64 -4.72 2.86 0.50
N ASP A 65 -5.12 1.99 1.41
CA ASP A 65 -4.98 2.25 2.82
C ASP A 65 -3.52 2.18 3.28
N GLU A 66 -3.27 2.80 4.43
CA GLU A 66 -2.02 2.71 5.18
C GLU A 66 -2.37 2.37 6.64
N ILE A 67 -1.42 1.80 7.37
CA ILE A 67 -1.56 1.64 8.83
C ILE A 67 -1.75 2.98 9.55
N GLY A 68 -2.27 2.95 10.77
CA GLY A 68 -2.30 4.14 11.61
C GLY A 68 -2.91 3.95 12.97
N LEU A 69 -3.30 5.06 13.60
CA LEU A 69 -3.84 5.09 14.95
C LEU A 69 -5.22 5.75 14.97
N MET A 70 -6.03 5.36 15.94
CA MET A 70 -7.36 5.92 16.18
C MET A 70 -7.55 6.21 17.68
N VAL A 71 -8.27 7.29 18.00
CA VAL A 71 -8.61 7.65 19.38
C VAL A 71 -9.45 6.55 20.02
N LYS A 72 -8.92 5.98 21.10
CA LYS A 72 -9.65 5.03 21.97
C LYS A 72 -10.37 5.78 23.09
N ARG A 73 -9.67 6.68 23.79
CA ARG A 73 -10.24 7.53 24.85
C ARG A 73 -9.42 8.80 25.07
N ILE A 74 -10.04 9.81 25.67
CA ILE A 74 -9.40 11.07 26.05
C ILE A 74 -9.52 11.25 27.57
N GLU A 75 -8.38 11.47 28.24
CA GLU A 75 -8.35 11.77 29.68
C GLU A 75 -8.68 13.23 29.98
N HIS A 76 -9.06 13.53 31.23
CA HIS A 76 -9.37 14.90 31.66
C HIS A 76 -8.26 15.92 31.31
N LYS A 77 -6.99 15.53 31.50
CA LYS A 77 -5.83 16.38 31.17
C LYS A 77 -5.52 16.43 29.66
N GLY A 78 -6.30 15.76 28.82
CA GLY A 78 -6.18 15.81 27.37
C GLY A 78 -5.25 14.79 26.73
N HIS A 79 -4.57 13.94 27.52
CA HIS A 79 -3.83 12.81 26.94
C HIS A 79 -4.80 11.88 26.20
N ILE A 80 -4.51 11.67 24.93
CA ILE A 80 -5.30 10.82 24.05
C ILE A 80 -4.65 9.44 24.03
N TYR A 81 -5.43 8.42 24.38
CA TYR A 81 -5.04 7.03 24.20
C TYR A 81 -5.51 6.54 22.85
N CYS A 82 -4.69 5.73 22.19
CA CYS A 82 -4.98 5.21 20.86
C CYS A 82 -5.23 3.70 20.83
N THR A 83 -5.70 3.24 19.68
CA THR A 83 -5.71 1.85 19.24
C THR A 83 -5.12 1.81 17.83
N ALA A 84 -4.47 0.70 17.49
CA ALA A 84 -3.87 0.50 16.17
C ALA A 84 -4.91 0.14 15.11
N ILE A 85 -4.66 0.60 13.88
CA ILE A 85 -5.32 0.18 12.67
C ILE A 85 -4.23 -0.41 11.78
N GLY A 86 -4.32 -1.72 11.56
CA GLY A 86 -3.25 -2.51 10.96
C GLY A 86 -2.14 -2.85 11.96
N ASP A 87 -1.04 -3.38 11.44
CA ASP A 87 0.07 -3.87 12.27
C ASP A 87 1.04 -2.71 12.59
N VAL A 88 0.90 -2.15 13.79
CA VAL A 88 1.67 -0.97 14.22
C VAL A 88 2.59 -1.35 15.38
N ASP A 89 3.90 -1.19 15.18
CA ASP A 89 4.87 -1.30 16.27
C ASP A 89 4.89 -0.02 17.11
N ALA A 90 4.47 -0.12 18.37
CA ALA A 90 4.43 1.00 19.31
C ALA A 90 5.79 1.68 19.51
N ALA A 91 6.90 0.93 19.47
CA ALA A 91 8.23 1.49 19.64
C ALA A 91 8.59 2.47 18.52
N MET A 92 8.14 2.19 17.29
CA MET A 92 8.38 3.04 16.12
C MET A 92 7.57 4.34 16.13
N MET A 93 6.55 4.43 17.00
CA MET A 93 5.64 5.57 17.07
C MET A 93 6.13 6.68 18.02
N ILE A 94 7.05 6.40 18.94
CA ILE A 94 7.53 7.40 19.91
C ILE A 94 8.24 8.55 19.19
N GLY A 95 7.84 9.78 19.50
CA GLY A 95 8.38 11.01 18.90
C GLY A 95 7.77 11.36 17.54
N GLN A 96 6.88 10.51 17.01
CA GLN A 96 6.20 10.79 15.74
C GLN A 96 5.15 11.87 15.92
N THR A 97 5.02 12.73 14.91
CA THR A 97 4.05 13.82 14.91
C THR A 97 2.77 13.39 14.22
N ILE A 98 1.64 13.82 14.78
CA ILE A 98 0.32 13.59 14.21
C ILE A 98 -0.40 14.91 13.91
N HIS A 99 -1.31 14.84 12.96
CA HIS A 99 -1.96 15.99 12.37
C HIS A 99 -3.46 15.73 12.18
N ILE A 100 -4.25 16.02 13.21
CA ILE A 100 -5.70 15.80 13.19
C ILE A 100 -6.36 16.97 12.45
N LYS A 101 -7.03 16.69 11.32
CA LYS A 101 -7.86 17.68 10.63
C LYS A 101 -9.19 17.81 11.38
N THR A 102 -9.58 19.03 11.69
CA THR A 102 -10.87 19.34 12.33
C THR A 102 -11.65 20.38 11.52
N ASN A 103 -12.92 20.58 11.85
CA ASN A 103 -13.75 21.62 11.25
C ASN A 103 -13.25 23.05 11.53
N LYS A 104 -12.40 23.23 12.54
CA LYS A 104 -11.88 24.52 13.02
C LYS A 104 -10.39 24.71 12.74
N GLY A 105 -9.75 23.78 12.03
CA GLY A 105 -8.34 23.85 11.67
C GLY A 105 -7.61 22.53 11.85
N LYS A 106 -6.36 22.60 12.30
CA LYS A 106 -5.48 21.45 12.43
C LYS A 106 -4.94 21.38 13.85
N ILE A 107 -5.10 20.22 14.49
CA ILE A 107 -4.50 19.95 15.80
C ILE A 107 -3.20 19.19 15.56
N HIS A 108 -2.13 19.70 16.17
CA HIS A 108 -0.83 19.07 16.18
C HIS A 108 -0.67 18.26 17.46
N GLY A 109 -0.04 17.09 17.35
CA GLY A 109 0.30 16.29 18.50
C GLY A 109 1.58 15.49 18.29
N VAL A 110 2.12 14.99 19.40
CA VAL A 110 3.26 14.08 19.41
C VAL A 110 2.86 12.80 20.13
N ILE A 111 3.20 11.66 19.53
CA ILE A 111 3.05 10.36 20.18
C ILE A 111 4.22 10.17 21.14
N THR A 112 3.95 9.82 22.38
CA THR A 112 4.92 9.70 23.45
C THR A 112 4.48 8.67 24.49
N LEU A 113 5.33 8.43 25.48
CA LEU A 113 5.02 7.66 26.68
C LEU A 113 4.95 8.60 27.88
N ARG A 114 4.20 8.21 28.93
CA ARG A 114 4.14 9.00 30.17
C ARG A 114 5.50 9.19 30.82
N GLU A 115 6.34 8.15 30.76
CA GLU A 115 7.71 8.15 31.23
C GLU A 115 8.52 9.21 30.51
N VAL A 116 8.49 9.21 29.17
CA VAL A 116 9.22 10.15 28.32
C VAL A 116 8.77 11.58 28.59
N SER A 117 7.46 11.83 28.63
CA SER A 117 6.91 13.16 28.96
C SER A 117 7.29 13.63 30.37
N ALA A 118 7.55 12.71 31.30
CA ALA A 118 8.04 13.00 32.65
C ALA A 118 9.57 13.03 32.78
N GLY A 119 10.32 12.96 31.66
CA GLY A 119 11.79 12.95 31.66
C GLY A 119 12.41 11.64 32.19
N LYS A 120 11.64 10.54 32.20
CA LYS A 120 12.11 9.22 32.65
C LYS A 120 12.54 8.36 31.45
N LEU A 121 13.53 7.51 31.70
CA LEU A 121 13.99 6.54 30.71
C LEU A 121 12.93 5.43 30.51
N VAL A 122 12.76 5.03 29.24
CA VAL A 122 11.97 3.85 28.86
C VAL A 122 12.78 2.60 29.18
N LYS A 123 12.22 1.70 29.98
CA LYS A 123 12.92 0.49 30.47
C LYS A 123 12.47 -0.80 29.80
N THR A 124 11.30 -0.80 29.17
CA THR A 124 10.67 -1.95 28.53
C THR A 124 10.16 -1.55 27.16
N LEU A 125 10.00 -2.52 26.26
CA LEU A 125 9.33 -2.27 24.99
C LEU A 125 7.87 -1.85 25.27
N PRO A 126 7.40 -0.72 24.69
CA PRO A 126 6.04 -0.25 24.89
C PRO A 126 5.03 -1.10 24.11
N THR A 127 3.79 -1.11 24.56
CA THR A 127 2.64 -1.55 23.75
C THR A 127 1.83 -0.36 23.26
N ILE A 128 0.85 -0.60 22.39
CA ILE A 128 -0.06 0.45 21.89
C ILE A 128 -0.84 1.10 23.04
N GLU A 129 -1.18 0.35 24.10
CA GLU A 129 -1.87 0.86 25.28
C GLU A 129 -1.04 1.84 26.12
N ASP A 130 0.29 1.74 26.03
CA ASP A 130 1.22 2.63 26.73
C ASP A 130 1.35 3.98 26.02
N LEU A 131 1.06 4.03 24.71
CA LEU A 131 1.14 5.24 23.91
C LEU A 131 0.09 6.26 24.33
N ILE A 132 0.53 7.50 24.43
CA ILE A 132 -0.33 8.67 24.54
C ILE A 132 0.01 9.66 23.42
N VAL A 133 -1.00 10.36 22.91
CA VAL A 133 -0.78 11.56 22.12
C VAL A 133 -0.97 12.77 23.01
N ASP A 134 0.06 13.61 23.03
CA ASP A 134 0.03 14.92 23.66
C ASP A 134 -0.17 16.00 22.59
N THR A 135 -1.19 16.82 22.77
CA THR A 135 -1.54 17.96 21.89
C THR A 135 -1.40 19.30 22.59
N GLY A 136 -1.09 19.32 23.89
CA GLY A 136 -1.13 20.50 24.75
C GLY A 136 -2.54 21.03 25.07
N LEU A 137 -3.61 20.37 24.61
CA LEU A 137 -5.00 20.73 24.86
C LEU A 137 -5.63 19.84 25.93
N ASP A 138 -6.57 20.36 26.69
CA ASP A 138 -7.39 19.55 27.61
C ASP A 138 -8.54 18.82 26.89
N LYS A 139 -9.23 17.94 27.62
CA LYS A 139 -10.35 17.16 27.06
C LYS A 139 -11.44 18.02 26.45
N LYS A 140 -11.85 19.09 27.15
CA LYS A 140 -12.97 19.93 26.70
C LYS A 140 -12.60 20.67 25.42
N GLN A 141 -11.36 21.15 25.32
CA GLN A 141 -10.83 21.78 24.13
C GLN A 141 -10.81 20.79 22.95
N LEU A 142 -10.30 19.58 23.15
CA LEU A 142 -10.29 18.52 22.13
C LEU A 142 -11.69 18.18 21.63
N GLU A 143 -12.64 17.93 22.54
CA GLU A 143 -14.04 17.64 22.21
C GLU A 143 -14.71 18.81 21.47
N SER A 144 -14.42 20.06 21.87
CA SER A 144 -14.96 21.25 21.19
C SER A 144 -14.44 21.46 19.76
N LEU A 145 -13.32 20.80 19.43
CA LEU A 145 -12.71 20.73 18.11
C LEU A 145 -13.12 19.46 17.35
N GLY A 146 -14.00 18.63 17.91
CA GLY A 146 -14.51 17.41 17.28
C GLY A 146 -13.60 16.19 17.40
N VAL A 147 -12.65 16.20 18.34
CA VAL A 147 -11.86 15.00 18.65
C VAL A 147 -12.63 14.14 19.65
N GLU A 148 -12.95 12.92 19.24
CA GLU A 148 -13.70 11.93 20.02
C GLU A 148 -13.19 10.50 19.77
N THR A 149 -13.66 9.53 20.56
CA THR A 149 -13.39 8.10 20.29
C THR A 149 -13.80 7.75 18.86
N GLY A 150 -12.92 7.07 18.13
CA GLY A 150 -13.10 6.79 16.70
C GLY A 150 -12.46 7.82 15.76
N THR A 151 -12.00 8.97 16.29
CA THR A 151 -11.25 9.94 15.49
C THR A 151 -9.93 9.35 15.03
N TYR A 152 -9.61 9.42 13.75
CA TYR A 152 -8.32 8.97 13.22
C TYR A 152 -7.19 9.92 13.66
N LEU A 153 -5.98 9.36 13.81
CA LEU A 153 -4.77 10.07 14.20
C LEU A 153 -3.75 9.98 13.05
N PRO A 154 -3.80 10.89 12.05
CA PRO A 154 -2.93 10.84 10.88
C PRO A 154 -1.49 11.13 11.27
N PHE A 155 -0.54 10.31 10.81
CA PHE A 155 0.87 10.67 10.86
C PHE A 155 1.13 11.93 10.03
N ALA A 156 2.17 12.68 10.39
CA ALA A 156 2.49 13.91 9.68
C ALA A 156 2.76 13.69 8.19
N ALA A 157 2.18 14.57 7.37
CA ALA A 157 2.46 14.67 5.94
C ALA A 157 3.81 15.36 5.65
N ASN A 158 4.23 15.34 4.38
CA ASN A 158 5.49 15.90 3.86
C ASN A 158 6.75 15.12 4.24
N THR A 159 6.60 13.83 4.50
CA THR A 159 7.72 12.92 4.76
C THR A 159 8.44 12.50 3.48
N CYS A 160 7.84 12.72 2.31
CA CYS A 160 8.36 12.23 1.05
C CYS A 160 9.66 12.96 0.64
N CYS A 161 10.77 12.24 0.65
CA CYS A 161 12.08 12.75 0.22
C CYS A 161 12.67 11.85 -0.86
N PHE A 162 13.22 12.48 -1.91
CA PHE A 162 14.02 11.78 -2.92
C PHE A 162 15.48 11.89 -2.52
N GLY A 163 16.02 10.79 -1.99
CA GLY A 163 17.41 10.75 -1.59
C GLY A 163 18.37 10.58 -2.77
N GLU A 164 19.65 10.55 -2.44
CA GLU A 164 20.71 10.27 -3.40
C GLU A 164 20.61 8.85 -3.96
N ARG A 165 21.28 8.60 -5.09
CA ARG A 165 21.42 7.25 -5.70
C ARG A 165 20.09 6.56 -6.04
N GLY A 166 19.00 7.31 -6.17
CA GLY A 166 17.71 6.77 -6.64
C GLY A 166 16.85 6.13 -5.56
N PHE A 167 17.01 6.53 -4.29
CA PHE A 167 16.12 6.11 -3.21
C PHE A 167 15.00 7.11 -2.95
N ILE A 168 13.86 6.60 -2.48
CA ILE A 168 12.76 7.40 -1.94
C ILE A 168 12.49 7.03 -0.49
N PHE A 169 12.17 8.04 0.31
CA PHE A 169 11.83 7.94 1.72
C PHE A 169 10.43 8.52 1.92
N GLY A 170 9.64 7.93 2.81
CA GLY A 170 8.35 8.49 3.21
C GLY A 170 7.45 7.49 3.93
N LYS A 171 6.34 7.99 4.49
CA LYS A 171 5.26 7.14 5.00
C LYS A 171 4.55 6.39 3.87
N ALA A 172 3.82 5.34 4.20
CA ALA A 172 2.88 4.68 3.28
C ALA A 172 3.50 4.30 1.92
N LEU A 173 4.81 4.01 1.87
CA LEU A 173 5.37 3.38 0.66
C LEU A 173 4.64 2.07 0.39
N ASP A 174 4.33 1.37 1.47
CA ASP A 174 3.29 0.37 1.56
C ASP A 174 1.90 1.02 1.67
N ASN A 175 1.01 0.93 0.67
CA ASN A 175 1.24 0.45 -0.71
C ASN A 175 0.91 1.56 -1.74
N ARG A 176 1.30 2.80 -1.42
CA ARG A 176 1.21 3.91 -2.40
C ARG A 176 2.15 3.72 -3.57
N ILE A 177 3.20 2.90 -3.42
CA ILE A 177 4.03 2.45 -4.53
C ILE A 177 3.22 1.59 -5.52
N GLY A 178 2.46 0.59 -5.06
CA GLY A 178 1.62 -0.22 -5.93
C GLY A 178 0.55 0.62 -6.64
N CYS A 179 -0.10 1.54 -5.90
CA CYS A 179 -1.03 2.51 -6.50
C CYS A 179 -0.38 3.31 -7.63
N TYR A 180 0.83 3.84 -7.38
CA TYR A 180 1.60 4.58 -8.38
C TYR A 180 1.94 3.72 -9.60
N ILE A 181 2.40 2.47 -9.38
CA ILE A 181 2.74 1.52 -10.46
C ILE A 181 1.54 1.27 -11.37
N LEU A 182 0.35 1.05 -10.80
CA LEU A 182 -0.87 0.80 -11.58
C LEU A 182 -1.32 2.01 -12.40
N ILE A 183 -1.21 3.23 -11.85
CA ILE A 183 -1.48 4.47 -12.61
C ILE A 183 -0.51 4.61 -13.78
N GLU A 184 0.80 4.44 -13.54
CA GLU A 184 1.82 4.54 -14.58
C GLU A 184 1.67 3.44 -15.64
N LEU A 185 1.27 2.24 -15.24
CA LEU A 185 0.95 1.16 -16.17
C LEU A 185 -0.24 1.54 -17.06
N ALA A 186 -1.33 2.06 -16.50
CA ALA A 186 -2.48 2.51 -17.28
C ALA A 186 -2.08 3.59 -18.31
N LYS A 187 -1.27 4.58 -17.91
CA LYS A 187 -0.70 5.62 -18.79
C LYS A 187 0.04 5.01 -19.98
N ARG A 188 0.85 3.97 -19.74
CA ARG A 188 1.64 3.29 -20.78
C ARG A 188 0.79 2.43 -21.69
N LEU A 189 -0.12 1.64 -21.12
CA LEU A 189 -1.01 0.78 -21.89
C LEU A 189 -1.94 1.59 -22.80
N LYS A 190 -2.28 2.84 -22.45
CA LYS A 190 -3.02 3.74 -23.36
C LYS A 190 -2.20 4.15 -24.59
N LYS A 191 -0.89 4.34 -24.44
CA LYS A 191 0.04 4.72 -25.53
C LYS A 191 0.57 3.52 -26.32
N GLY A 192 0.67 2.36 -25.68
CA GLY A 192 1.26 1.14 -26.22
C GLY A 192 0.28 0.25 -26.98
N LYS A 193 0.82 -0.77 -27.65
CA LYS A 193 0.04 -1.85 -28.27
C LYS A 193 -0.21 -2.96 -27.25
N ILE A 194 -1.47 -3.28 -27.02
CA ILE A 194 -1.89 -4.45 -26.23
C ILE A 194 -2.26 -5.57 -27.20
N LYS A 195 -1.76 -6.79 -26.97
CA LYS A 195 -2.16 -7.98 -27.75
C LYS A 195 -3.30 -8.72 -27.06
N GLY A 196 -4.17 -9.34 -27.84
CA GLY A 196 -5.26 -10.18 -27.32
C GLY A 196 -6.52 -9.43 -26.88
N ASN A 197 -6.47 -8.10 -26.78
CA ASN A 197 -7.59 -7.26 -26.33
C ASN A 197 -8.18 -7.69 -24.95
N PRO A 198 -7.35 -7.86 -23.90
CA PRO A 198 -7.83 -8.17 -22.55
C PRO A 198 -8.68 -7.03 -21.99
N GLU A 199 -9.69 -7.40 -21.20
CA GLU A 199 -10.42 -6.45 -20.37
C GLU A 199 -9.67 -6.30 -19.05
N ILE A 200 -9.18 -5.10 -18.74
CA ILE A 200 -8.26 -4.87 -17.62
C ILE A 200 -8.96 -4.04 -16.54
N TYR A 201 -8.92 -4.53 -15.32
CA TYR A 201 -9.42 -3.85 -14.13
C TYR A 201 -8.22 -3.46 -13.26
N PHE A 202 -7.96 -2.16 -13.16
CA PHE A 202 -7.05 -1.60 -12.16
C PHE A 202 -7.89 -1.32 -10.91
N VAL A 203 -7.66 -2.11 -9.87
CA VAL A 203 -8.40 -2.06 -8.61
C VAL A 203 -7.51 -1.46 -7.56
N PHE A 204 -7.96 -0.37 -6.96
CA PHE A 204 -7.31 0.23 -5.82
C PHE A 204 -8.14 -0.11 -4.60
N THR A 205 -7.63 -1.07 -3.82
CA THR A 205 -8.38 -1.72 -2.75
C THR A 205 -8.38 -0.87 -1.47
N VAL A 206 -9.33 -1.14 -0.59
CA VAL A 206 -9.45 -0.54 0.75
C VAL A 206 -9.28 -1.61 1.82
N GLN A 207 -8.85 -1.20 3.01
CA GLN A 207 -8.79 -2.07 4.20
C GLN A 207 -7.99 -3.37 3.98
N GLU A 208 -6.86 -3.30 3.27
CA GLU A 208 -5.91 -4.41 3.17
C GLU A 208 -5.26 -4.68 4.53
N GLU A 209 -4.79 -3.62 5.18
CA GLU A 209 -3.97 -3.67 6.40
C GLU A 209 -4.72 -4.24 7.61
N ILE A 210 -6.05 -4.40 7.50
CA ILE A 210 -6.93 -4.97 8.53
C ILE A 210 -7.64 -6.25 8.08
N GLY A 211 -7.08 -6.92 7.06
CA GLY A 211 -7.46 -8.26 6.62
C GLY A 211 -7.99 -8.35 5.19
N LEU A 212 -7.31 -7.70 4.22
CA LEU A 212 -7.53 -7.90 2.78
C LEU A 212 -8.98 -7.65 2.32
N ARG A 213 -9.69 -6.76 3.01
CA ARG A 213 -11.16 -6.74 3.00
C ARG A 213 -11.73 -6.19 1.70
N GLY A 214 -11.02 -5.27 1.04
CA GLY A 214 -11.43 -4.66 -0.21
C GLY A 214 -11.27 -5.56 -1.43
N ALA A 215 -10.25 -6.43 -1.44
CA ALA A 215 -9.95 -7.29 -2.58
C ALA A 215 -11.04 -8.31 -2.88
N ARG A 216 -11.51 -9.05 -1.87
CA ARG A 216 -12.53 -10.11 -2.02
C ARG A 216 -13.82 -9.64 -2.72
N PRO A 217 -14.51 -8.58 -2.27
CA PRO A 217 -15.73 -8.12 -2.92
C PRO A 217 -15.45 -7.60 -4.35
N SER A 218 -14.33 -6.89 -4.56
CA SER A 218 -13.93 -6.43 -5.90
C SER A 218 -13.74 -7.61 -6.86
N ALA A 219 -12.98 -8.63 -6.44
CA ALA A 219 -12.75 -9.84 -7.24
C ALA A 219 -14.04 -10.60 -7.50
N PHE A 220 -14.95 -10.66 -6.52
CA PHE A 220 -16.24 -11.33 -6.66
C PHE A 220 -17.14 -10.64 -7.69
N GLU A 221 -17.15 -9.30 -7.71
CA GLU A 221 -17.92 -8.53 -8.68
C GLU A 221 -17.33 -8.62 -10.10
N ILE A 222 -16.00 -8.46 -10.21
CA ILE A 222 -15.29 -8.44 -11.51
C ILE A 222 -15.28 -9.83 -12.17
N LYS A 223 -15.09 -10.88 -11.36
CA LYS A 223 -14.86 -12.27 -11.81
C LYS A 223 -13.70 -12.37 -12.80
N PRO A 224 -12.48 -11.92 -12.42
CA PRO A 224 -11.34 -11.99 -13.31
C PRO A 224 -10.94 -13.44 -13.56
N GLU A 225 -10.40 -13.72 -14.74
CA GLU A 225 -9.84 -15.03 -15.08
C GLU A 225 -8.47 -15.24 -14.44
N TRP A 226 -7.75 -14.14 -14.15
CA TRP A 226 -6.53 -14.14 -13.35
C TRP A 226 -6.22 -12.74 -12.83
N GLY A 227 -5.35 -12.66 -11.81
CA GLY A 227 -4.92 -11.40 -11.24
C GLY A 227 -3.44 -11.32 -10.88
N VAL A 228 -2.94 -10.08 -10.80
CA VAL A 228 -1.62 -9.77 -10.24
C VAL A 228 -1.78 -8.64 -9.22
N VAL A 229 -1.40 -8.91 -7.99
CA VAL A 229 -1.30 -7.89 -6.94
C VAL A 229 0.07 -7.23 -7.03
N VAL A 230 0.07 -5.92 -6.92
CA VAL A 230 1.28 -5.10 -6.87
C VAL A 230 1.37 -4.55 -5.46
N ASP A 231 2.36 -5.01 -4.73
CA ASP A 231 2.50 -4.72 -3.31
C ASP A 231 3.91 -4.31 -2.91
N THR A 232 4.17 -4.24 -1.62
CA THR A 232 5.52 -4.15 -1.07
C THR A 232 5.91 -5.40 -0.30
N THR A 233 7.20 -5.54 0.00
CA THR A 233 7.72 -6.64 0.82
C THR A 233 8.94 -6.17 1.59
N HIS A 234 9.17 -6.74 2.77
CA HIS A 234 10.32 -6.37 3.60
C HIS A 234 11.64 -6.70 2.90
N ALA A 235 12.43 -5.66 2.63
CA ALA A 235 13.84 -5.83 2.34
C ALA A 235 14.57 -6.28 3.61
N ASN A 236 15.35 -7.36 3.51
CA ASN A 236 16.16 -7.90 4.61
C ASN A 236 17.66 -7.78 4.31
N ASP A 237 18.04 -6.91 3.38
CA ASP A 237 19.40 -6.62 2.94
C ASP A 237 20.36 -6.05 4.00
N SER A 238 19.88 -5.86 5.21
CA SER A 238 20.69 -5.45 6.38
C SER A 238 20.91 -6.62 7.37
N PHE A 239 20.28 -7.77 7.15
CA PHE A 239 20.47 -8.98 7.96
C PHE A 239 21.66 -9.81 7.48
N PRO A 240 22.20 -10.73 8.31
CA PRO A 240 23.33 -11.59 7.95
C PRO A 240 23.08 -12.47 6.72
N GLU A 241 21.84 -12.95 6.54
CA GLU A 241 21.43 -13.79 5.41
C GLU A 241 20.32 -13.11 4.61
N PRO A 242 20.66 -12.12 3.79
CA PRO A 242 19.69 -11.35 3.02
C PRO A 242 19.24 -12.12 1.78
N SER A 243 17.95 -12.00 1.45
CA SER A 243 17.33 -12.59 0.27
C SER A 243 16.60 -11.56 -0.62
N ARG A 244 16.32 -10.37 -0.07
CA ARG A 244 15.54 -9.31 -0.71
C ARG A 244 16.23 -7.97 -0.50
N PHE A 245 16.61 -7.35 -1.59
CA PHE A 245 17.46 -6.18 -1.62
C PHE A 245 16.80 -5.01 -2.32
N LEU A 246 16.98 -3.81 -1.77
CA LEU A 246 16.68 -2.59 -2.50
C LEU A 246 17.62 -2.47 -3.71
N GLY A 247 17.09 -2.05 -4.85
CA GLY A 247 17.83 -1.77 -6.08
C GLY A 247 18.19 -3.02 -6.90
N LYS A 248 17.71 -4.20 -6.53
CA LYS A 248 17.98 -5.47 -7.22
C LYS A 248 16.77 -6.00 -7.99
N GLY A 249 15.76 -5.16 -8.22
CA GLY A 249 14.53 -5.48 -8.94
C GLY A 249 13.36 -5.78 -8.00
N PRO A 250 12.12 -5.83 -8.50
CA PRO A 250 10.98 -6.28 -7.72
C PRO A 250 11.12 -7.75 -7.29
N CYS A 251 10.39 -8.14 -6.27
CA CYS A 251 10.22 -9.51 -5.79
C CYS A 251 8.97 -10.12 -6.41
N LEU A 252 9.09 -11.33 -6.95
CA LEU A 252 7.96 -12.19 -7.27
C LEU A 252 7.70 -13.12 -6.09
N THR A 253 6.53 -12.98 -5.47
CA THR A 253 6.12 -13.80 -4.33
C THR A 253 5.66 -15.17 -4.82
N VAL A 254 6.46 -16.18 -4.52
CA VAL A 254 6.13 -17.58 -4.81
C VAL A 254 5.22 -18.15 -3.72
N LYS A 255 5.45 -17.75 -2.47
CA LYS A 255 4.69 -18.15 -1.28
C LYS A 255 4.80 -17.06 -0.21
N ASP A 256 3.71 -16.76 0.48
CA ASP A 256 3.71 -16.03 1.76
C ASP A 256 2.95 -16.80 2.85
N GLY A 257 2.53 -16.15 3.94
CA GLY A 257 1.83 -16.80 5.04
C GLY A 257 0.46 -17.39 4.68
N GLU A 258 -0.23 -16.82 3.68
CA GLU A 258 -1.60 -17.20 3.31
C GLU A 258 -1.79 -17.48 1.81
N PHE A 259 -0.76 -17.24 0.99
CA PHE A 259 -0.84 -17.31 -0.47
C PHE A 259 0.26 -18.18 -1.08
N ILE A 260 -0.10 -18.95 -2.10
CA ILE A 260 0.83 -19.64 -2.99
C ILE A 260 0.58 -19.15 -4.42
N GLY A 261 1.57 -18.50 -5.02
CA GLY A 261 1.42 -17.90 -6.34
C GLY A 261 1.19 -18.92 -7.45
N SER A 262 0.27 -18.62 -8.36
CA SER A 262 -0.01 -19.46 -9.53
C SER A 262 1.26 -19.68 -10.34
N ARG A 263 1.57 -20.95 -10.61
CA ARG A 263 2.80 -21.30 -11.34
C ARG A 263 2.79 -20.73 -12.75
N SER A 264 1.64 -20.77 -13.42
CA SER A 264 1.49 -20.25 -14.79
C SER A 264 1.82 -18.75 -14.89
N ILE A 265 1.29 -17.93 -14.00
CA ILE A 265 1.54 -16.48 -13.97
C ILE A 265 2.99 -16.19 -13.55
N ASN A 266 3.47 -16.89 -12.53
CA ASN A 266 4.84 -16.73 -12.02
C ASN A 266 5.88 -17.05 -13.10
N ASP A 267 5.69 -18.13 -13.87
CA ASP A 267 6.63 -18.53 -14.91
C ASP A 267 6.64 -17.55 -16.09
N TRP A 268 5.51 -16.92 -16.42
CA TRP A 268 5.49 -15.82 -17.38
C TRP A 268 6.23 -14.58 -16.89
N ILE A 269 6.03 -14.17 -15.63
CA ILE A 269 6.75 -13.03 -15.07
C ILE A 269 8.27 -13.29 -15.12
N LYS A 270 8.72 -14.49 -14.72
CA LYS A 270 10.12 -14.91 -14.83
C LYS A 270 10.62 -14.88 -16.28
N GLU A 271 9.82 -15.38 -17.22
CA GLU A 271 10.20 -15.40 -18.63
C GLU A 271 10.32 -13.98 -19.21
N ILE A 272 9.40 -13.08 -18.86
CA ILE A 272 9.44 -11.67 -19.23
C ILE A 272 10.71 -11.02 -18.68
N ALA A 273 10.98 -11.17 -17.38
CA ALA A 273 12.16 -10.62 -16.74
C ALA A 273 13.44 -11.11 -17.43
N ARG A 274 13.55 -12.43 -17.68
CA ARG A 274 14.69 -13.03 -18.39
C ARG A 274 14.86 -12.50 -19.81
N LYS A 275 13.78 -12.44 -20.62
CA LYS A 275 13.84 -11.99 -22.02
C LYS A 275 14.16 -10.51 -22.15
N GLN A 276 13.63 -9.69 -21.24
CA GLN A 276 13.83 -8.24 -21.22
C GLN A 276 15.08 -7.83 -20.43
N LYS A 277 15.80 -8.78 -19.81
CA LYS A 277 16.95 -8.53 -18.92
C LYS A 277 16.61 -7.57 -17.78
N ILE A 278 15.39 -7.70 -17.23
CA ILE A 278 14.94 -6.94 -16.06
C ILE A 278 15.30 -7.75 -14.81
N PRO A 279 15.99 -7.17 -13.82
CA PRO A 279 16.24 -7.84 -12.55
C PRO A 279 14.94 -8.24 -11.86
N LEU A 280 14.89 -9.46 -11.33
CA LEU A 280 13.75 -10.00 -10.60
C LEU A 280 14.28 -10.86 -9.46
N GLN A 281 13.78 -10.62 -8.26
CA GLN A 281 14.04 -11.40 -7.06
C GLN A 281 12.90 -12.39 -6.84
N LEU A 282 13.17 -13.55 -6.25
CA LEU A 282 12.13 -14.49 -5.85
C LEU A 282 12.04 -14.49 -4.34
N GLU A 283 10.82 -14.50 -3.82
CA GLU A 283 10.62 -14.65 -2.37
C GLU A 283 9.64 -15.78 -2.04
N ALA A 284 9.96 -16.45 -0.94
CA ALA A 284 9.10 -17.39 -0.26
C ALA A 284 9.23 -17.09 1.24
N ILE A 285 8.15 -16.62 1.85
CA ILE A 285 8.14 -16.18 3.26
C ILE A 285 7.04 -16.87 4.04
N GLU A 286 7.18 -16.89 5.36
CA GLU A 286 6.23 -17.53 6.27
C GLU A 286 5.23 -16.56 6.91
N LEU A 287 5.53 -15.26 6.92
CA LEU A 287 4.72 -14.22 7.55
C LEU A 287 4.39 -13.12 6.54
N GLY A 288 3.31 -12.40 6.84
CA GLY A 288 2.73 -11.41 5.93
C GLY A 288 1.93 -12.08 4.81
N THR A 289 1.05 -11.30 4.20
CA THR A 289 0.33 -11.69 2.99
C THR A 289 -0.05 -10.43 2.24
N THR A 290 -0.79 -10.58 1.14
CA THR A 290 -1.26 -9.49 0.30
C THR A 290 -2.69 -9.75 -0.14
N ASP A 291 -3.32 -8.77 -0.79
CA ASP A 291 -4.61 -8.95 -1.45
C ASP A 291 -4.68 -10.18 -2.38
N ALA A 292 -3.54 -10.73 -2.82
CA ALA A 292 -3.49 -11.92 -3.67
C ALA A 292 -4.12 -13.15 -2.99
N ALA A 293 -4.00 -13.31 -1.66
CA ALA A 293 -4.63 -14.41 -0.93
C ALA A 293 -6.17 -14.31 -0.99
N SER A 294 -6.69 -13.10 -0.81
CA SER A 294 -8.11 -12.77 -0.83
C SER A 294 -8.71 -12.93 -2.23
N ILE A 295 -7.99 -12.50 -3.27
CA ILE A 295 -8.39 -12.71 -4.67
C ILE A 295 -8.33 -14.20 -5.02
N GLN A 296 -7.25 -14.90 -4.66
CA GLN A 296 -7.03 -16.30 -5.02
C GLN A 296 -8.17 -17.21 -4.56
N THR A 297 -8.70 -16.98 -3.36
CA THR A 297 -9.74 -17.81 -2.74
C THR A 297 -11.17 -17.35 -3.07
N THR A 298 -11.33 -16.32 -3.90
CA THR A 298 -12.64 -15.80 -4.28
C THR A 298 -13.31 -16.67 -5.33
N GLN A 299 -14.63 -16.91 -5.17
CA GLN A 299 -15.46 -17.76 -6.04
C GLN A 299 -14.96 -19.21 -6.13
N GLY A 300 -14.69 -19.71 -7.34
CA GLY A 300 -14.16 -21.05 -7.58
C GLY A 300 -12.63 -21.10 -7.55
N GLY A 301 -11.98 -20.01 -7.16
CA GLY A 301 -10.54 -19.82 -7.25
C GLY A 301 -10.16 -18.96 -8.45
N ILE A 302 -9.30 -17.98 -8.23
CA ILE A 302 -8.78 -17.08 -9.26
C ILE A 302 -7.25 -17.23 -9.27
N PRO A 303 -6.64 -17.75 -10.35
CA PRO A 303 -5.19 -17.78 -10.49
C PRO A 303 -4.59 -16.38 -10.25
N SER A 304 -3.76 -16.26 -9.22
CA SER A 304 -3.23 -14.98 -8.76
C SER A 304 -1.72 -15.06 -8.57
N SER A 305 -1.05 -13.93 -8.72
CA SER A 305 0.39 -13.72 -8.43
C SER A 305 0.57 -12.40 -7.69
N ALA A 306 1.69 -12.22 -7.00
CA ALA A 306 2.06 -10.96 -6.37
C ALA A 306 3.47 -10.53 -6.82
N LEU A 307 3.58 -9.28 -7.25
CA LEU A 307 4.82 -8.63 -7.65
C LEU A 307 5.07 -7.47 -6.70
N CYS A 308 5.95 -7.69 -5.73
CA CYS A 308 6.21 -6.77 -4.63
C CYS A 308 7.45 -5.92 -4.87
N VAL A 309 7.42 -4.65 -4.45
CA VAL A 309 8.61 -3.79 -4.39
C VAL A 309 9.27 -3.96 -3.02
N PRO A 310 10.58 -4.28 -2.95
CA PRO A 310 11.30 -4.32 -1.68
C PRO A 310 11.29 -2.94 -1.00
N VAL A 311 10.93 -2.91 0.28
CA VAL A 311 10.88 -1.71 1.10
C VAL A 311 11.51 -2.01 2.47
N ARG A 312 12.34 -1.08 2.96
CA ARG A 312 12.84 -1.10 4.36
C ARG A 312 11.90 -0.31 5.25
N ASN A 313 11.80 -0.73 6.52
CA ASN A 313 10.98 -0.08 7.54
C ASN A 313 9.50 0.05 7.10
N ILE A 314 8.95 -1.00 6.48
CA ILE A 314 7.50 -1.13 6.28
C ILE A 314 6.80 -1.03 7.65
N HIS A 315 5.57 -0.53 7.65
CA HIS A 315 4.76 -0.33 8.86
C HIS A 315 5.43 0.58 9.91
N THR A 316 6.24 1.53 9.42
CA THR A 316 6.75 2.65 10.21
C THR A 316 6.36 3.98 9.57
N THR A 317 6.63 5.09 10.23
CA THR A 317 6.32 6.42 9.67
C THR A 317 7.27 6.85 8.55
N ILE A 318 8.44 6.21 8.40
CA ILE A 318 9.41 6.50 7.33
C ILE A 318 10.01 5.20 6.80
N SER A 319 9.51 4.77 5.64
CA SER A 319 10.03 3.63 4.88
C SER A 319 11.00 4.08 3.78
N VAL A 320 11.76 3.13 3.22
CA VAL A 320 12.73 3.39 2.15
C VAL A 320 12.56 2.40 1.00
N ALA A 321 12.48 2.91 -0.23
CA ALA A 321 12.39 2.08 -1.44
C ALA A 321 13.37 2.55 -2.53
N SER A 322 13.71 1.66 -3.45
CA SER A 322 14.47 2.02 -4.65
C SER A 322 13.55 2.41 -5.80
N ILE A 323 13.83 3.56 -6.43
CA ILE A 323 13.15 3.99 -7.65
C ILE A 323 13.35 2.97 -8.78
N SER A 324 14.52 2.34 -8.88
CA SER A 324 14.79 1.35 -9.92
C SER A 324 13.86 0.14 -9.83
N ASP A 325 13.48 -0.27 -8.62
CA ASP A 325 12.64 -1.45 -8.42
C ASP A 325 11.19 -1.16 -8.83
N ILE A 326 10.70 0.04 -8.50
CA ILE A 326 9.41 0.57 -8.97
C ILE A 326 9.39 0.62 -10.51
N GLU A 327 10.43 1.17 -11.12
CA GLU A 327 10.56 1.26 -12.57
C GLU A 327 10.56 -0.13 -13.24
N ASN A 328 11.31 -1.08 -12.67
CA ASN A 328 11.38 -2.46 -13.17
C ASN A 328 10.05 -3.21 -13.00
N ALA A 329 9.31 -2.99 -11.91
CA ALA A 329 7.97 -3.55 -11.72
C ALA A 329 7.02 -3.09 -12.83
N ILE A 330 6.98 -1.78 -13.14
CA ILE A 330 6.17 -1.24 -14.23
C ILE A 330 6.57 -1.87 -15.58
N LEU A 331 7.87 -2.03 -15.84
CA LEU A 331 8.36 -2.64 -17.07
C LEU A 331 7.96 -4.11 -17.21
N ILE A 332 8.00 -4.89 -16.13
CA ILE A 332 7.54 -6.28 -16.14
C ILE A 332 6.05 -6.34 -16.47
N LEU A 333 5.22 -5.57 -15.77
CA LEU A 333 3.77 -5.54 -16.00
C LEU A 333 3.41 -5.02 -17.40
N GLU A 334 4.09 -3.98 -17.89
CA GLU A 334 3.90 -3.48 -19.26
C GLU A 334 4.18 -4.57 -20.30
N ASN A 335 5.25 -5.36 -20.10
CA ASN A 335 5.58 -6.46 -21.01
C ASN A 335 4.63 -7.66 -20.87
N LEU A 336 4.01 -7.86 -19.71
CA LEU A 336 2.96 -8.87 -19.52
C LEU A 336 1.80 -8.62 -20.50
N PHE A 337 1.35 -7.37 -20.65
CA PHE A 337 0.26 -7.03 -21.58
C PHE A 337 0.65 -6.94 -23.06
N LYS A 338 1.95 -7.10 -23.40
CA LYS A 338 2.37 -7.30 -24.81
C LYS A 338 2.07 -8.73 -25.28
N LYS A 339 1.97 -9.69 -24.37
CA LYS A 339 1.60 -11.10 -24.63
C LYS A 339 0.91 -11.66 -23.38
N PRO A 340 -0.32 -11.22 -23.07
CA PRO A 340 -0.98 -11.66 -21.85
C PRO A 340 -1.28 -13.17 -21.90
N PRO A 341 -1.33 -13.82 -20.72
CA PRO A 341 -2.00 -15.11 -20.57
C PRO A 341 -3.34 -15.13 -21.31
N LEU A 342 -3.67 -16.22 -22.01
CA LEU A 342 -5.05 -16.45 -22.45
C LEU A 342 -5.80 -17.36 -21.48
N VAL A 343 -5.09 -18.29 -20.83
CA VAL A 343 -5.61 -19.20 -19.81
C VAL A 343 -4.54 -19.33 -18.73
N CYS A 344 -4.95 -19.15 -17.48
CA CYS A 344 -4.13 -19.46 -16.31
C CYS A 344 -4.77 -20.64 -15.58
N THR A 345 -3.96 -21.65 -15.25
CA THR A 345 -4.33 -22.66 -14.27
C THR A 345 -3.35 -22.58 -13.11
N VAL A 346 -3.76 -23.08 -11.94
CA VAL A 346 -2.96 -23.07 -10.70
C VAL A 346 -1.62 -23.75 -10.93
#